data_AF-V6K360-F1
#
_entry.id   AF-V6K360-F1
#
_cell.length_a   1.000
_cell.length_b   1.000
_cell.length_c   1.000
_cell.angle_alpha   90.00
_cell.angle_beta   90.00
_cell.angle_gamma   90.00
#
_symmetry.space_group_name_H-M   'P 1'
#
loop_
_entity.id
_entity.type
_entity.pdbx_description
1 polymer ?
#
loop_
_entity_poly.entity_id
_entity_poly.type
_entity_poly.pdbx_seq_one_letter_code
_entity_poly.pdbx_strand_id
1 'polypeptide(L)' 'MSVDPTDPESFEDAYEENGEGAGFEAPEADAAEQQTELLQQRTEPITDRGSDEVNPADAAEQDRVVEVNEDEYR' A
#
# COMPACT_ATOMS: atom_id res chain seq x y z
N MET A 1 17.79 13.14 4.61
CA MET A 1 17.90 12.05 5.60
C MET A 1 16.93 10.96 5.16
N SER A 2 17.26 9.69 5.37
CA SER A 2 16.33 8.57 5.16
C SER A 2 15.45 8.44 6.40
N VAL A 3 14.13 8.47 6.22
CA VAL A 3 13.16 8.17 7.28
C VAL A 3 12.91 6.66 7.32
N ASP A 4 12.71 6.10 8.51
CA ASP A 4 12.32 4.70 8.68
C ASP A 4 10.80 4.59 8.48
N PRO A 5 10.31 3.88 7.46
CA PRO A 5 8.88 3.76 7.20
C PRO A 5 8.11 2.96 8.27
N THR A 6 8.80 2.29 9.18
CA THR A 6 8.23 1.44 10.22
C THR A 6 8.14 2.15 11.57
N ASP A 7 8.84 3.27 11.72
CA ASP A 7 8.84 4.07 12.94
C ASP A 7 7.66 5.05 12.93
N PRO A 8 6.64 4.87 13.81
CA PRO A 8 5.46 5.74 13.81
C PRO A 8 5.81 7.20 14.15
N GLU A 9 6.82 7.42 14.98
CA GLU A 9 7.24 8.75 15.44
C GLU A 9 7.90 9.55 14.30
N SER A 10 8.47 8.86 13.30
CA SER A 10 9.03 9.50 12.09
C SER A 10 7.98 10.24 11.23
N PHE A 11 6.69 10.00 11.49
CA PHE A 11 5.58 10.65 10.80
C PHE A 11 4.77 11.60 11.70
N GLU A 12 4.92 11.56 13.02
CA GLU A 12 4.09 12.33 13.96
C GLU A 12 4.20 13.85 13.78
N ASP A 13 5.40 14.36 13.49
CA ASP A 13 5.63 15.78 13.20
C ASP A 13 4.87 16.28 11.95
N ALA A 14 4.57 15.40 10.98
CA ALA A 14 3.86 15.78 9.74
C ALA A 14 2.35 15.92 9.94
N TYR A 15 1.78 15.25 10.94
CA TYR A 15 0.34 15.29 11.23
C TYR A 15 -0.04 16.45 12.16
N GLU A 16 0.87 16.94 13.01
CA GLU A 16 0.59 18.07 13.92
C GLU A 16 0.55 19.43 13.20
N GLU A 17 1.42 19.67 12.20
CA GLU A 17 1.39 20.91 11.40
C GLU A 17 0.16 20.96 10.46
N ASN A 18 -0.41 19.80 10.12
CA ASN A 18 -1.64 19.67 9.34
C ASN A 18 -2.85 19.28 10.20
N GLY A 19 -2.95 19.82 11.41
CA GLY A 19 -4.16 19.79 12.24
C GLY A 19 -5.41 20.43 11.60
N GLU A 20 -5.36 20.77 10.31
CA GLU A 20 -6.49 21.18 9.47
C GLU A 20 -7.15 20.00 8.71
N GLY A 21 -6.59 18.79 8.75
CA GLY A 21 -7.16 17.61 8.07
C GLY A 21 -8.45 17.05 8.71
N ALA A 22 -8.75 17.42 9.96
CA ALA A 22 -9.97 17.02 10.66
C ALA A 22 -11.13 18.03 10.52
N GLY A 23 -10.87 19.19 9.90
CA GLY A 23 -11.84 20.29 9.77
C GLY A 23 -12.35 20.54 8.34
N PHE A 24 -11.79 19.86 7.34
CA PHE A 24 -12.25 19.95 5.96
C PHE A 24 -13.35 18.92 5.74
N GLU A 25 -14.61 19.34 5.76
CA GLU A 25 -15.70 18.50 5.27
C GLU A 25 -15.42 18.19 3.79
N ALA A 26 -15.26 16.91 3.46
CA ALA A 26 -15.26 16.48 2.07
C ALA A 26 -16.59 16.91 1.42
N PRO A 27 -16.60 17.25 0.11
CA PRO A 27 -17.85 17.45 -0.62
C PRO A 27 -18.84 16.31 -0.35
N GLU A 28 -20.15 16.62 -0.31
CA GLU A 28 -21.20 15.64 0.03
C GLU A 28 -21.13 14.37 -0.83
N ALA A 29 -20.75 14.51 -2.11
CA ALA A 29 -20.54 13.39 -3.02
C ALA A 29 -19.36 12.50 -2.59
N ASP A 30 -18.22 13.10 -2.29
CA ASP A 30 -17.00 12.40 -1.86
C ASP A 30 -17.23 11.70 -0.51
N ALA A 31 -17.94 12.34 0.42
CA ALA A 31 -18.30 11.76 1.71
C ALA A 31 -19.23 10.54 1.55
N ALA A 32 -20.20 10.61 0.64
CA ALA A 32 -21.10 9.50 0.34
C ALA A 32 -20.34 8.31 -0.26
N GLU A 33 -19.37 8.55 -1.14
CA GLU A 33 -18.49 7.50 -1.68
C GLU A 33 -17.63 6.85 -0.58
N GLN A 34 -17.02 7.64 0.31
CA GLN A 34 -16.18 7.11 1.38
C GLN A 34 -16.94 6.33 2.45
N GLN A 35 -18.20 6.68 2.71
CA GLN A 35 -19.05 5.97 3.66
C GLN A 35 -19.71 4.71 3.07
N THR A 36 -19.52 4.46 1.77
CA THR A 36 -20.05 3.25 1.14
C THR A 36 -19.31 2.03 1.65
N GLU A 37 -20.04 0.97 2.02
CA GLU A 37 -19.44 -0.29 2.45
C GLU A 37 -18.50 -0.81 1.37
N LEU A 38 -17.22 -1.00 1.72
CA LEU A 38 -16.28 -1.67 0.84
C LEU A 38 -16.81 -3.08 0.58
N LEU A 39 -17.05 -3.40 -0.69
CA LEU A 39 -17.20 -4.79 -1.09
C LEU A 39 -15.94 -5.51 -0.61
N GLN A 40 -16.12 -6.69 0.01
CA GLN A 40 -15.01 -7.60 0.30
C GLN A 40 -14.46 -8.12 -1.04
N GLN A 41 -13.81 -7.26 -1.80
CA GLN A 41 -13.06 -7.63 -2.98
C GLN A 41 -11.94 -8.52 -2.46
N ARG A 42 -12.12 -9.82 -2.68
CA ARG A 42 -11.16 -10.91 -2.52
C ARG A 42 -9.84 -10.46 -1.90
N THR A 43 -9.65 -10.81 -0.63
CA THR A 43 -8.32 -10.88 -0.01
C THR A 43 -7.43 -11.95 -0.65
N GLU A 44 -7.98 -12.79 -1.53
CA GLU A 44 -7.17 -13.60 -2.42
C GLU A 44 -6.38 -12.68 -3.35
N PRO A 45 -5.04 -12.69 -3.26
CA PRO A 45 -4.23 -11.92 -4.18
C PRO A 45 -4.58 -12.36 -5.60
N ILE A 46 -4.64 -11.41 -6.55
CA ILE A 46 -4.84 -11.70 -7.97
C ILE A 46 -3.53 -12.30 -8.53
N THR A 47 -3.09 -13.41 -7.95
CA THR A 47 -1.97 -14.22 -8.44
C THR A 47 -2.42 -15.15 -9.56
N ASP A 48 -3.73 -15.24 -9.81
CA ASP A 48 -4.25 -15.89 -11.00
C ASP A 48 -3.93 -14.98 -12.19
N ARG A 49 -2.67 -15.07 -12.65
CA ARG A 49 -2.24 -14.50 -13.92
C ARG A 49 -3.06 -15.24 -14.97
N GLY A 50 -4.15 -14.62 -15.41
CA GLY A 50 -4.82 -15.02 -16.64
C GLY A 50 -3.76 -15.24 -17.70
N SER A 51 -3.94 -16.26 -18.54
CA SER A 51 -2.99 -16.75 -19.54
C SER A 51 -2.71 -15.75 -20.67
N ASP A 52 -2.54 -14.47 -20.36
CA ASP A 52 -1.75 -13.58 -21.19
C ASP A 52 -0.33 -14.17 -21.19
N GLU A 53 0.22 -14.41 -22.36
CA GLU A 53 1.51 -15.05 -22.56
C GLU A 53 2.64 -14.17 -21.99
N VAL A 54 2.81 -14.21 -20.68
CA VAL A 54 3.95 -13.60 -20.00
C VAL A 54 5.20 -14.35 -20.47
N ASN A 55 6.28 -13.61 -20.71
CA ASN A 55 7.56 -14.25 -21.01
C ASN A 55 7.89 -15.25 -19.88
N PRO A 56 8.26 -16.51 -20.19
CA PRO A 56 8.52 -17.52 -19.17
C PRO A 56 9.64 -17.13 -18.21
N ALA A 57 10.61 -16.31 -18.64
CA ALA A 57 11.65 -15.79 -17.77
C ALA A 57 11.10 -14.78 -16.75
N ASP A 58 10.22 -13.88 -17.19
CA ASP A 58 9.59 -12.90 -16.31
C ASP A 58 8.67 -13.58 -15.29
N ALA A 59 7.91 -14.59 -15.71
CA ALA A 59 7.08 -15.38 -14.80
C ALA A 59 7.93 -16.11 -13.73
N ALA A 60 9.04 -16.73 -14.14
CA ALA A 60 9.95 -17.41 -13.22
C ALA A 60 10.61 -16.46 -12.21
N GLU A 61 10.95 -15.24 -12.64
CA GLU A 61 11.52 -14.21 -11.76
C GLU A 61 10.48 -13.71 -10.73
N GLN A 62 9.24 -13.50 -11.17
CA GLN A 62 8.16 -13.00 -10.31
C GLN A 62 7.65 -14.04 -9.29
N ASP A 63 7.79 -15.33 -9.60
CA ASP A 63 7.45 -16.42 -8.68
C ASP A 63 8.61 -16.80 -7.75
N ARG A 64 9.79 -16.19 -7.92
CA ARG A 64 10.95 -16.45 -7.06
C ARG A 64 10.71 -15.85 -5.68
N VAL A 65 10.77 -16.71 -4.65
CA VAL A 65 10.85 -16.26 -3.26
C VAL A 65 12.27 -15.75 -3.00
N VAL A 66 12.39 -14.47 -2.65
CA VAL A 66 13.67 -13.85 -2.25
C VAL A 66 13.80 -13.95 -0.74
N GLU A 67 14.90 -14.55 -0.27
CA GLU A 67 15.26 -14.51 1.15
C GLU A 67 15.67 -13.08 1.51
N VAL A 68 14.93 -12.46 2.42
CA VAL A 68 15.28 -11.14 2.97
C VAL A 68 16.32 -11.38 4.06
N ASN A 69 17.59 -11.10 3.76
CA ASN A 69 18.65 -11.08 4.77
C ASN A 69 18.79 -9.65 5.30
N GLU A 70 18.15 -9.39 6.44
CA GLU A 70 18.15 -8.08 7.11
C GLU A 70 19.57 -7.63 7.51
N ASP A 71 20.49 -8.58 7.71
CA ASP A 71 21.89 -8.33 8.04
C ASP A 71 22.75 -7.84 6.85
N GLU A 72 22.27 -7.98 5.61
CA GLU A 72 22.95 -7.52 4.39
C GLU A 72 22.69 -6.03 4.11
N TYR A 73 21.66 -5.44 4.72
CA TYR A 73 21.38 -4.01 4.72
C TYR A 73 22.07 -3.35 5.93
N ARG A 74 23.38 -3.09 5.81
CA ARG A 74 24.15 -2.27 6.77
C ARG A 74 24.58 -0.94 6.20
#